data_AF-A0A2N1REX1-F1
#
_entry.id   AF-A0A2N1REX1-F1
#
_cell.length_a   1.000
_cell.length_b   1.000
_cell.length_c   1.000
_cell.angle_alpha   90.00
_cell.angle_beta   90.00
_cell.angle_gamma   90.00
#
_symmetry.space_group_name_H-M   'P 1'
#
loop_
_entity.id
_entity.type
_entity.pdbx_description
1 polymer ?
#
loop_
_entity_poly.entity_id
_entity_poly.type
_entity_poly.pdbx_seq_one_letter_code
_entity_poly.pdbx_strand_id
1 'polypeptide(L)' 'MAEIARIIAYVLSNTKPATITKGDKAGQLSKAKAITPPEVIKKAMADVQSLLARFVLYPELDLALLQANFSIQA' A
#
# COMPACT_ATOMS: atom_id res chain seq x y z
N MET A 1 -5.59 14.11 -9.22
CA MET A 1 -6.08 14.04 -7.82
C MET A 1 -7.20 13.02 -7.60
N ALA A 2 -8.23 12.95 -8.46
CA ALA A 2 -9.31 11.96 -8.30
C ALA A 2 -8.83 10.49 -8.23
N GLU A 3 -7.80 10.13 -9.01
CA GLU A 3 -7.23 8.78 -9.01
C GLU A 3 -6.58 8.39 -7.67
N ILE A 4 -5.84 9.32 -7.05
CA ILE A 4 -5.25 9.11 -5.71
C ILE A 4 -6.36 8.94 -4.67
N ALA A 5 -7.37 9.82 -4.69
CA ALA A 5 -8.52 9.72 -3.80
C ALA A 5 -9.26 8.39 -3.96
N ARG A 6 -9.43 7.90 -5.20
CA ARG A 6 -10.03 6.59 -5.49
C ARG A 6 -9.24 5.45 -4.86
N ILE A 7 -7.90 5.46 -4.96
CA ILE A 7 -7.06 4.41 -4.37
C ILE A 7 -7.18 4.42 -2.84
N ILE A 8 -7.12 5.60 -2.21
CA ILE A 8 -7.30 5.74 -0.76
C ILE A 8 -8.68 5.24 -0.33
N ALA A 9 -9.74 5.68 -1.00
CA ALA A 9 -11.10 5.25 -0.70
C ALA A 9 -11.29 3.74 -0.88
N TYR A 10 -10.67 3.15 -1.91
CA TYR A 10 -10.70 1.71 -2.16
C TYR A 10 -10.06 0.92 -1.00
N VAL A 11 -8.90 1.35 -0.50
CA VAL A 11 -8.26 0.70 0.65
C VAL A 11 -9.12 0.85 1.91
N LEU A 12 -9.58 2.06 2.22
CA LEU A 12 -10.35 2.34 3.43
C LEU A 12 -11.69 1.59 3.46
N SER A 13 -12.42 1.56 2.34
CA SER A 13 -13.72 0.86 2.25
C SER A 13 -13.62 -0.66 2.40
N ASN A 14 -12.45 -1.24 2.11
CA ASN A 14 -12.21 -2.68 2.26
C ASN A 14 -11.49 -3.05 3.57
N THR A 15 -11.07 -2.06 4.36
CA THR A 15 -10.38 -2.30 5.64
C THR A 15 -11.41 -2.49 6.74
N LYS A 16 -11.24 -3.55 7.56
CA LYS A 16 -12.13 -3.86 8.68
C LYS A 16 -11.36 -3.95 10.00
N PRO A 17 -11.98 -3.62 11.14
CA PRO A 17 -11.40 -3.91 12.45
C PRO A 17 -11.07 -5.40 12.58
N ALA A 18 -9.91 -5.71 13.14
CA ALA A 18 -9.51 -7.09 13.41
C ALA A 18 -10.30 -7.64 14.59
N THR A 19 -10.63 -8.94 14.58
CA THR A 19 -11.19 -9.60 15.77
C THR A 19 -10.09 -9.88 16.79
N ILE A 20 -10.33 -9.56 18.06
CA ILE A 20 -9.42 -9.88 19.16
C ILE A 20 -9.44 -11.39 19.38
N THR A 21 -8.28 -12.04 19.33
CA THR A 21 -8.18 -13.52 19.39
C THR A 21 -7.80 -14.05 20.77
N LYS A 22 -7.43 -13.20 21.73
CA LYS A 22 -6.95 -13.59 23.07
C LYS A 22 -7.40 -12.62 24.16
N GLY A 23 -7.51 -13.12 25.39
CA GLY A 23 -7.86 -12.35 26.59
C GLY A 23 -9.35 -12.10 26.75
N ASP A 24 -9.72 -11.30 27.76
CA ASP A 24 -11.12 -11.09 28.20
C ASP A 24 -12.04 -10.49 27.13
N LYS A 25 -11.46 -9.86 26.11
CA LYS A 25 -12.19 -9.25 24.99
C LYS A 25 -12.14 -10.09 23.72
N ALA A 26 -11.73 -11.36 23.82
CA ALA A 26 -11.72 -12.28 22.67
C ALA A 26 -13.11 -12.37 22.02
N GLY A 27 -13.13 -12.36 20.69
CA GLY A 27 -14.37 -12.34 19.89
C GLY A 27 -14.93 -10.94 19.62
N GLN A 28 -14.44 -9.89 20.29
CA GLN A 28 -14.84 -8.50 20.00
C GLN A 28 -13.97 -7.88 18.90
N LEU A 29 -14.48 -6.84 18.25
CA LEU A 29 -13.72 -6.04 17.28
C LEU A 29 -12.66 -5.18 17.99
N SER A 30 -11.46 -5.12 17.42
CA SER A 30 -10.37 -4.31 17.91
C SER A 30 -10.57 -2.83 17.57
N LYS A 31 -10.28 -1.95 18.53
CA LYS A 31 -10.24 -0.50 18.29
C LYS A 31 -8.91 0.00 17.73
N ALA A 32 -7.88 -0.84 17.76
CA ALA A 32 -6.51 -0.45 17.39
C ALA A 32 -5.98 -1.23 16.17
N LYS A 33 -6.40 -2.50 16.01
CA LYS A 33 -5.97 -3.34 14.90
C LYS A 33 -7.03 -3.35 13.80
N ALA A 34 -6.59 -3.14 12.57
CA ALA A 34 -7.40 -3.28 11.38
C ALA A 34 -6.70 -4.22 10.39
N ILE A 35 -7.49 -4.90 9.56
CA ILE A 35 -7.02 -5.81 8.53
C ILE A 35 -7.60 -5.34 7.21
N THR A 36 -6.72 -5.19 6.24
CA THR A 36 -7.06 -5.00 4.84
C THR A 36 -6.76 -6.31 4.11
N PRO A 37 -7.67 -6.83 3.27
CA PRO A 37 -7.43 -8.08 2.57
C PRO A 37 -6.18 -8.01 1.66
N PRO A 38 -5.34 -9.06 1.59
CA PRO A 38 -4.10 -9.05 0.79
C PRO A 38 -4.30 -8.70 -0.69
N GLU A 39 -5.39 -9.14 -1.28
CA GLU A 39 -5.79 -8.87 -2.66
C GLU A 39 -6.10 -7.39 -2.90
N VAL A 40 -6.68 -6.71 -1.91
CA VAL A 40 -6.96 -5.27 -1.94
C VAL A 40 -5.65 -4.51 -1.87
N ILE A 41 -4.73 -4.91 -0.99
CA ILE A 41 -3.39 -4.33 -0.88
C ILE A 41 -2.65 -4.49 -2.22
N LYS A 42 -2.59 -5.71 -2.76
CA LYS A 42 -1.91 -5.99 -4.03
C LYS A 42 -2.46 -5.14 -5.17
N LYS A 43 -3.78 -5.01 -5.27
CA LYS A 43 -4.40 -4.15 -6.29
C LYS A 43 -4.07 -2.67 -6.08
N ALA A 44 -4.19 -2.17 -4.86
CA ALA A 44 -3.88 -0.77 -4.56
C ALA A 44 -2.42 -0.43 -4.87
N MET A 45 -1.48 -1.32 -4.52
CA MET A 45 -0.06 -1.18 -4.85
C MET A 45 0.17 -1.15 -6.37
N ALA A 46 -0.49 -2.03 -7.13
CA ALA A 46 -0.39 -2.02 -8.59
C ALA A 46 -0.93 -0.71 -9.20
N ASP A 47 -2.07 -0.22 -8.71
CA ASP A 47 -2.64 1.06 -9.13
C ASP A 47 -1.68 2.23 -8.82
N VAL A 48 -1.03 2.24 -7.65
CA VAL A 48 0.00 3.24 -7.28
C VAL A 48 1.23 3.15 -8.19
N GLN A 49 1.74 1.94 -8.43
CA GLN A 49 2.90 1.73 -9.30
C GLN A 49 2.63 2.25 -10.72
N SER A 50 1.43 2.00 -11.25
CA SER A 50 1.01 2.50 -12.56
C SER A 50 0.98 4.04 -12.59
N LEU A 51 0.50 4.67 -11.52
CA LEU A 51 0.49 6.13 -11.42
C LEU A 51 1.92 6.71 -11.41
N LEU A 52 2.80 6.13 -10.59
CA LEU A 52 4.19 6.59 -10.49
C LEU A 52 4.99 6.38 -11.78
N ALA A 53 4.72 5.30 -12.52
CA ALA A 53 5.34 5.05 -13.81
C ALA A 53 4.96 6.11 -14.88
N ARG A 54 3.77 6.71 -14.77
CA ARG A 54 3.29 7.76 -15.68
C ARG A 54 3.83 9.14 -15.33
N PHE A 55 4.16 9.38 -14.06
CA PHE A 55 4.56 10.68 -13.54
C PHE A 55 5.93 10.58 -12.86
N VAL A 56 6.96 10.37 -13.68
CA VAL A 56 8.35 10.24 -13.21
C VAL A 56 8.84 11.61 -12.71
N LEU A 57 9.35 11.66 -11.47
CA LEU A 57 9.83 12.90 -10.84
C LEU A 57 11.07 13.46 -11.53
N TYR A 58 11.97 12.59 -12.00
CA TYR A 58 13.22 12.94 -12.68
C TYR A 58 13.39 12.14 -13.97
N PRO A 59 12.80 12.58 -15.10
CA PRO A 59 12.86 11.85 -16.36
C PRO A 59 14.27 11.69 -16.93
N GLU A 60 15.17 12.62 -16.60
CA GLU A 60 16.57 12.61 -17.05
C GLU A 60 17.44 11.58 -16.30
N LEU A 61 16.93 10.96 -15.24
CA LEU A 61 17.66 9.93 -14.51
C LEU A 61 17.41 8.56 -15.12
N ASP A 62 18.49 7.91 -15.56
CA ASP A 62 18.47 6.49 -15.86
C ASP A 62 18.51 5.68 -14.56
N LEU A 63 17.32 5.30 -14.09
CA LEU A 63 17.17 4.54 -12.85
C LEU A 63 17.90 3.18 -12.91
N ALA A 64 17.94 2.53 -14.08
CA ALA A 64 18.60 1.25 -14.23
C ALA A 64 20.12 1.39 -14.09
N LEU A 65 20.69 2.42 -14.72
CA LEU A 65 22.11 2.76 -14.57
C LEU A 65 22.44 3.07 -13.11
N LEU A 66 21.59 3.86 -12.44
CA LEU A 66 21.81 4.22 -11.03
C LEU A 66 21.80 2.98 -10.13
N GLN A 67 20.84 2.09 -10.31
CA GLN A 67 20.74 0.87 -9.53
C GLN A 67 21.92 -0.09 -9.78
N ALA A 68 22.38 -0.21 -11.02
CA ALA A 68 23.49 -1.10 -11.36
C ALA A 68 24.84 -0.65 -10.75
N ASN A 69 25.05 0.66 -10.59
CA ASN A 69 26.37 1.22 -10.23
C ASN A 69 26.44 1.78 -8.80
N PHE A 70 25.31 2.15 -8.20
CA PHE A 70 25.27 2.90 -6.94
C PHE A 70 24.34 2.29 -5.87
N SER A 71 23.75 1.10 -6.11
CA SER A 71 22.98 0.43 -5.05
C SER A 71 23.89 -0.06 -3.94
N ILE A 72 23.55 0.29 -2.69
CA ILE A 72 24.17 -0.31 -1.51
C ILE A 72 23.62 -1.73 -1.40
N GLN A 73 24.47 -2.74 -1.59
CA GLN A 73 24.10 -4.13 -1.30
C GLN A 73 23.77 -4.23 0.20
N ALA A 74 22.53 -4.58 0.52
CA ALA A 74 22.07 -4.90 1.88
C ALA A 74 22.28 -6.39 2.16
#